data_AF-A0A373NQD6-F1
#
_entry.id   AF-A0A373NQD6-F1
#
_cell.length_a   1.000
_cell.length_b   1.000
_cell.length_c   1.000
_cell.angle_alpha   90.00
_cell.angle_beta   90.00
_cell.angle_gamma   90.00
#
_symmetry.space_group_name_H-M   'P 1'
#
loop_
_entity.id
_entity.type
_entity.pdbx_description
1 polymer ?
#
loop_
_entity_poly.entity_id
_entity_poly.type
_entity_poly.pdbx_seq_one_letter_code
_entity_poly.pdbx_strand_id
1 'polypeptide(L)' 'MKYKCVKAFTLDTYDGDGFYVDGYMEIKVGEVYEVGNENIIDGEIHLDGANVNRWIEISKETLEKHFVEVEA' A
#
# COMPACT_ATOMS: atom_id res chain seq x y z
N MET A 1 -5.46 -9.33 -7.27
CA MET A 1 -4.02 -9.67 -7.44
C MET A 1 -3.33 -9.27 -6.17
N LYS A 2 -2.50 -10.15 -5.59
CA LYS A 2 -1.93 -9.92 -4.26
C LYS A 2 -0.43 -9.66 -4.35
N TYR A 3 0.05 -8.82 -3.44
CA TYR A 3 1.43 -8.41 -3.35
C TYR A 3 1.91 -8.55 -1.91
N LYS A 4 3.10 -9.11 -1.73
CA LYS A 4 3.74 -9.22 -0.42
C LYS A 4 4.92 -8.27 -0.35
N CYS A 5 4.98 -7.45 0.69
CA CYS A 5 6.12 -6.57 0.93
C CYS A 5 7.35 -7.42 1.25
N VAL A 6 8.44 -7.20 0.51
CA VAL A 6 9.75 -7.87 0.69
C VAL A 6 10.84 -6.91 1.17
N LYS A 7 10.58 -5.60 1.13
CA LYS A 7 11.51 -4.56 1.57
C LYS A 7 10.73 -3.45 2.27
N ALA A 8 10.94 -3.29 3.58
CA ALA A 8 10.24 -2.28 4.37
C ALA A 8 10.52 -0.85 3.89
N PHE A 9 9.54 0.03 4.06
CA PHE A 9 9.61 1.46 3.72
C PHE A 9 8.53 2.24 4.48
N THR A 10 8.55 3.55 4.36
CA THR A 10 7.58 4.45 5.01
C THR A 10 6.79 5.24 3.98
N LEU A 11 5.52 5.50 4.29
CA LEU A 11 4.63 6.37 3.54
C LEU A 11 4.01 7.43 4.45
N ASP A 12 3.57 8.52 3.87
CA ASP A 12 2.66 9.47 4.53
C ASP A 12 1.34 8.78 4.87
N THR A 13 0.68 9.24 5.92
CA THR A 13 -0.59 8.66 6.39
C THR A 13 -1.77 9.53 5.96
N TYR A 14 -2.85 8.89 5.54
CA TYR A 14 -4.09 9.54 5.15
C TYR A 14 -5.27 8.88 5.86
N ASP A 15 -6.33 9.63 6.14
CA ASP A 15 -7.58 9.06 6.63
C ASP A 15 -8.40 8.42 5.51
N GLY A 16 -9.57 7.87 5.84
CA GLY A 16 -10.43 7.18 4.87
C GLY A 16 -11.00 8.07 3.76
N ASP A 17 -10.98 9.40 3.95
CA ASP A 17 -11.46 10.37 2.97
C ASP A 17 -10.29 10.98 2.15
N GLY A 18 -9.06 10.49 2.35
CA GLY A 18 -7.87 10.95 1.64
C GLY A 18 -7.27 12.23 2.19
N PHE A 19 -7.66 12.68 3.38
CA PHE A 19 -7.01 13.83 4.01
C PHE A 19 -5.70 13.40 4.68
N TYR A 20 -4.66 14.21 4.46
CA TYR A 20 -3.37 14.00 5.11
C TYR A 20 -3.52 14.03 6.64
N VAL A 21 -2.96 13.01 7.30
CA VAL A 21 -2.86 12.93 8.75
C VAL A 21 -1.38 12.96 9.11
N ASP A 22 -0.99 13.93 9.94
CA ASP A 22 0.40 14.11 10.37
C ASP A 22 1.00 12.82 10.94
N GLY A 23 1.99 12.26 10.25
CA GLY A 23 2.64 11.01 10.61
C GLY A 23 3.03 10.12 9.43
N TYR A 24 3.89 9.15 9.72
CA TYR A 24 4.33 8.15 8.77
C TYR A 24 3.88 6.75 9.19
N MET A 25 3.49 5.95 8.20
CA MET A 25 3.22 4.54 8.36
C MET A 25 4.39 3.73 7.84
N GLU A 26 4.90 2.79 8.64
CA GLU A 26 5.84 1.79 8.18
C GLU A 26 5.08 0.64 7.51
N ILE A 27 5.49 0.29 6.30
CA ILE A 27 5.08 -0.92 5.60
C ILE A 27 6.12 -1.99 5.90
N LYS A 28 5.70 -3.07 6.55
CA LYS A 28 6.61 -4.09 7.07
C LYS A 28 6.78 -5.24 6.10
N VAL A 29 7.97 -5.82 6.09
CA VAL A 29 8.23 -7.06 5.34
C VAL A 29 7.25 -8.14 5.81
N GLY A 30 6.56 -8.77 4.85
CA GLY A 30 5.57 -9.80 5.10
C GLY A 30 4.12 -9.32 5.13
N GLU A 31 3.86 -8.02 5.14
CA GLU A 31 2.51 -7.48 4.93
C GLU A 31 2.04 -7.78 3.51
N VAL A 32 0.76 -8.11 3.39
CA VAL A 32 0.14 -8.52 2.13
C VAL A 32 -0.97 -7.54 1.80
N TYR A 33 -0.98 -7.13 0.55
CA TYR A 33 -1.94 -6.20 -0.01
C TYR A 33 -2.57 -6.78 -1.26
N GLU A 34 -3.79 -6.37 -1.58
CA GLU A 34 -4.52 -6.73 -2.78
C GLU A 34 -4.86 -5.47 -3.57
N VAL A 35 -4.85 -5.56 -4.90
CA VAL A 35 -5.32 -4.47 -5.77
C VAL A 35 -6.77 -4.15 -5.43
N GLY A 36 -7.01 -2.94 -4.94
CA GLY A 36 -8.35 -2.39 -4.73
C GLY A 36 -8.88 -1.68 -5.96
N ASN A 37 -10.08 -1.12 -5.84
CA ASN A 37 -10.85 -0.65 -7.01
C ASN A 37 -10.73 0.85 -7.30
N GLU A 38 -10.46 1.69 -6.31
CA GLU A 38 -10.53 3.15 -6.47
C GLU A 38 -9.36 3.84 -5.77
N ASN A 39 -8.76 4.82 -6.46
CA ASN A 39 -7.75 5.70 -5.86
C ASN A 39 -8.46 6.84 -5.11
N ILE A 40 -7.97 7.15 -3.91
CA ILE A 40 -8.47 8.14 -2.96
C ILE A 40 -7.56 9.38 -2.97
N ILE A 41 -6.24 9.21 -3.14
CA ILE A 41 -5.24 10.29 -3.10
C ILE A 41 -4.48 10.45 -4.43
N ASP A 42 -5.09 10.01 -5.54
CA ASP A 42 -4.54 10.05 -6.89
C ASP A 42 -3.19 9.30 -7.05
N GLY A 43 -2.96 8.24 -6.27
CA GLY A 43 -1.84 7.33 -6.50
C GLY A 43 -1.98 6.54 -7.81
N GLU A 44 -0.89 5.92 -8.30
CA GLU A 44 -0.96 5.11 -9.51
C GLU A 44 -1.64 3.75 -9.29
N ILE A 45 -1.50 3.20 -8.09
CA ILE A 45 -2.03 1.90 -7.70
C ILE A 45 -2.59 1.99 -6.28
N HIS A 46 -3.87 1.68 -6.12
CA HIS A 46 -4.51 1.47 -4.84
C HIS A 46 -4.38 0.01 -4.38
N LEU A 47 -4.00 -0.17 -3.12
CA LEU A 47 -3.74 -1.45 -2.49
C LEU A 47 -4.44 -1.54 -1.13
N ASP A 48 -5.39 -2.46 -1.01
CA ASP A 48 -6.08 -2.80 0.23
C ASP A 48 -5.27 -3.81 1.04
N GLY A 49 -5.10 -3.57 2.34
CA GLY A 49 -4.42 -4.49 3.24
C GLY A 49 -5.17 -5.81 3.39
N ALA A 50 -4.59 -6.91 2.93
CA ALA A 50 -5.18 -8.24 3.02
C ALA A 50 -5.01 -8.88 4.42
N ASN A 51 -3.93 -8.54 5.13
CA ASN A 51 -3.66 -9.00 6.50
C ASN A 51 -3.42 -7.84 7.49
N VAL A 52 -3.67 -6.61 7.06
CA VAL A 52 -3.54 -5.38 7.86
C VAL A 52 -4.73 -4.47 7.59
N ASN A 53 -5.19 -3.72 8.59
CA ASN A 53 -6.38 -2.88 8.47
C ASN A 53 -6.02 -1.46 7.99
N ARG A 54 -5.57 -1.35 6.75
CA ARG A 54 -5.15 -0.10 6.10
C ARG A 54 -5.08 -0.27 4.59
N TRP A 55 -5.26 0.82 3.85
CA TRP A 55 -4.96 0.88 2.41
C TRP A 55 -3.71 1.72 2.18
N ILE A 56 -3.09 1.58 1.00
CA ILE A 56 -2.00 2.45 0.53
C ILE A 56 -2.19 2.78 -0.94
N GLU A 57 -1.70 3.94 -1.34
CA GLU A 57 -1.57 4.33 -2.75
C GLU A 57 -0.12 4.64 -3.07
N ILE A 58 0.41 3.95 -4.08
CA ILE A 58 1.83 4.00 -4.42
C ILE A 58 2.03 4.08 -5.93
N SER A 59 3.23 4.50 -6.35
CA SER A 59 3.64 4.39 -7.74
C SER A 59 3.96 2.95 -8.12
N LYS A 60 3.91 2.64 -9.42
CA LYS A 60 4.40 1.38 -10.00
C LYS A 60 5.86 1.12 -9.62
N GLU A 61 6.68 2.16 -9.64
CA GLU A 61 8.10 2.07 -9.25
C GLU A 61 8.27 1.61 -7.79
N THR A 62 7.46 2.14 -6.87
CA THR A 62 7.47 1.70 -5.47
C THR A 62 7.01 0.26 -5.34
N LEU A 63 5.96 -0.13 -6.07
CA LEU A 63 5.48 -1.52 -6.10
C LEU A 63 6.60 -2.48 -6.53
N GLU A 64 7.24 -2.23 -7.67
CA GLU A 64 8.31 -3.06 -8.23
C GLU A 64 9.54 -3.18 -7.31
N LYS A 65 9.85 -2.12 -6.55
CA LYS A 65 11.00 -2.09 -5.64
C LYS A 65 10.75 -2.78 -4.30
N HIS A 66 9.52 -2.76 -3.81
CA HIS A 66 9.20 -3.12 -2.42
C HIS A 66 8.32 -4.36 -2.28
N PHE A 67 7.67 -4.81 -3.35
CA PHE A 67 6.73 -5.91 -3.32
C PHE A 67 7.05 -6.97 -4.38
N VAL A 68 6.53 -8.18 -4.14
CA VAL A 68 6.46 -9.25 -5.13
C VAL A 68 5.02 -9.72 -5.26
N GLU A 69 4.59 -10.03 -6.48
CA GLU A 69 3.29 -10.66 -6.71
C GLU A 69 3.26 -12.04 -6.04
N VAL A 70 2.13 -12.36 -5.42
CA VAL A 70 1.88 -13.68 -4.81
C VAL A 70 0.56 -14.22 -5.35
N GLU A 71 0.52 -15.53 -5.59
CA GLU A 71 -0.71 -16.20 -6.04
C GLU A 71 -1.80 -16.07 -4.96
N ALA A 72 -3.05 -15.89 -5.42
CA ALA A 72 -4.19 -15.55 -4.58
C ALA A 72 -4.72 -16.72 -3.76
#